data_AF-A0A1H5R3G0-F1
#
_entry.id   AF-A0A1H5R3G0-F1
#
_cell.length_a   1.000
_cell.length_b   1.000
_cell.length_c   1.000
_cell.angle_alpha   90.00
_cell.angle_beta   90.00
_cell.angle_gamma   90.00
#
_symmetry.space_group_name_H-M   'P 1'
#
loop_
_entity.id
_entity.type
_entity.pdbx_description
1 polymer ?
#
loop_
_entity_poly.entity_id
_entity_poly.type
_entity_poly.pdbx_seq_one_letter_code
_entity_poly.pdbx_strand_id
1 'polypeptide(L)'
;MAKSFVPRSSALPHRLARASATVIMVAAALLITPSAEAGTDDYPATWRAAPMDSVYDSWGMANRECTSFVAWRLHARNGFEMPFHADAAGWQLGAQTRNYVVDGNPAVGAVAWWASGHVAWVESVNPGGTVTIEEYNHSLNGTYGERTIAANSVSGYIHFKDIVPPPAGAPPHESIQPAAQTTNGGFVAFARGTDQQLYNAWQSGPGSSWTPFQPVTAGGALAAPPAIHRESDGRFSAYAVSTAGALLTTWQTAVGSAWQPWTVLGGGVTGVPVVDRASTGGLVVFVRGTDGQLYNTWQPSPGSTWVPLQVVTPGGSVTGVPAIHREPDGRLSAYAINSNGVLISSWQTAPGSAWQPWTVIAGGTPLSGKPAVDVASTGGLVLLARGTDGQLYNTWQPSPGSTWVPLQLVTGGGGLAGSPAMHREPDGRFSAFAVNANGVLLTTWQTAPGSAWQGWTVIGGGGLTPTGVPDVETASTGGLVAFARGADGQLYNTWQPSPGSTWVPLQLVTNGVLAP
;
A
#
# COMPACT_ATOMS: atom_id res chain seq x y z
N MET A 1 85.03 -24.73 20.39
CA MET A 1 83.86 -24.61 21.30
C MET A 1 83.46 -23.13 21.28
N ALA A 2 82.28 -22.64 20.98
CA ALA A 2 80.95 -23.17 20.71
C ALA A 2 80.25 -22.25 19.68
N LYS A 3 79.21 -22.77 19.00
CA LYS A 3 78.47 -22.16 17.89
C LYS A 3 77.57 -20.99 18.33
N SER A 4 77.48 -19.92 17.54
CA SER A 4 76.25 -19.55 16.79
C SER A 4 76.45 -18.28 15.96
N PHE A 5 76.17 -18.39 14.66
CA PHE A 5 76.27 -17.34 13.64
C PHE A 5 75.08 -16.37 13.71
N VAL A 6 75.34 -15.07 13.57
CA VAL A 6 74.33 -14.02 13.35
C VAL A 6 74.25 -13.73 11.84
N PRO A 7 73.06 -13.72 11.21
CA PRO A 7 72.93 -13.20 9.85
C PRO A 7 72.47 -11.74 9.83
N ARG A 8 73.17 -10.94 9.01
CA ARG A 8 72.79 -9.58 8.59
C ARG A 8 71.59 -9.64 7.64
N SER A 9 70.62 -8.74 7.83
CA SER A 9 69.53 -8.49 6.87
C SER A 9 69.97 -7.47 5.81
N SER A 10 69.79 -7.82 4.54
CA SER A 10 69.94 -6.95 3.37
C SER A 10 68.57 -6.71 2.73
N ALA A 11 68.27 -5.45 2.45
CA ALA A 11 67.01 -4.92 1.94
C ALA A 11 66.66 -5.37 0.50
N LEU A 12 65.35 -5.49 0.23
CA LEU A 12 64.74 -5.45 -1.11
C LEU A 12 63.45 -4.61 -1.03
N PRO A 13 63.15 -3.73 -2.01
CA PRO A 13 61.98 -2.86 -2.01
C PRO A 13 60.75 -3.51 -2.67
N HIS A 14 59.58 -3.40 -2.03
CA HIS A 14 58.31 -3.83 -2.61
C HIS A 14 57.71 -2.76 -3.53
N ARG A 15 57.48 -3.15 -4.79
CA ARG A 15 56.69 -2.39 -5.77
C ARG A 15 55.19 -2.52 -5.45
N LEU A 16 54.48 -1.39 -5.46
CA LEU A 16 53.02 -1.31 -5.45
C LEU A 16 52.45 -1.80 -6.78
N ALA A 17 51.63 -2.86 -6.75
CA ALA A 17 50.77 -3.25 -7.86
C ALA A 17 49.39 -2.61 -7.66
N ARG A 18 48.97 -1.75 -8.60
CA ARG A 18 47.58 -1.28 -8.72
C ARG A 18 46.75 -2.41 -9.33
N ALA A 19 45.77 -2.93 -8.58
CA ALA A 19 44.73 -3.79 -9.13
C ALA A 19 43.58 -2.91 -9.64
N SER A 20 43.41 -2.86 -10.96
CA SER A 20 42.21 -2.31 -11.60
C SER A 20 41.13 -3.39 -11.56
N ALA A 21 40.07 -3.18 -10.78
CA ALA A 21 38.89 -4.03 -10.79
C ALA A 21 37.93 -3.54 -11.89
N THR A 22 37.86 -4.30 -12.98
CA THR A 22 36.80 -4.13 -14.00
C THR A 22 35.52 -4.72 -13.45
N VAL A 23 34.54 -3.87 -13.11
CA VAL A 23 33.19 -4.28 -12.74
C VAL A 23 32.44 -4.60 -14.04
N ILE A 24 32.12 -5.88 -14.25
CA ILE A 24 31.17 -6.30 -15.28
C ILE A 24 29.78 -6.06 -14.69
N MET A 25 29.13 -4.96 -15.10
CA MET A 25 27.71 -4.74 -14.85
C MET A 25 26.91 -5.70 -15.72
N VAL A 26 26.45 -6.80 -15.14
CA VAL A 26 25.36 -7.59 -15.73
C VAL A 26 24.07 -6.84 -15.42
N ALA A 27 23.61 -6.04 -16.36
CA ALA A 27 22.27 -5.48 -16.32
C ALA A 27 21.27 -6.63 -16.51
N ALA A 28 20.81 -7.23 -15.42
CA ALA A 28 19.59 -8.02 -15.44
C ALA A 28 18.44 -7.02 -15.68
N ALA A 29 17.95 -6.95 -16.92
CA ALA A 29 16.70 -6.27 -17.20
C ALA A 29 15.59 -7.03 -16.45
N LEU A 30 15.20 -6.50 -15.30
CA LEU A 30 14.04 -6.98 -14.56
C LEU A 30 12.82 -6.68 -15.43
N LEU A 31 12.24 -7.71 -16.03
CA LEU A 31 10.97 -7.61 -16.73
C LEU A 31 9.90 -7.34 -15.65
N ILE A 32 9.60 -6.06 -15.45
CA ILE A 32 8.40 -5.61 -14.74
C ILE A 32 7.23 -6.11 -15.59
N THR A 33 6.55 -7.18 -15.16
CA THR A 33 5.24 -7.50 -15.75
C THR A 33 4.24 -6.50 -15.17
N PRO A 34 3.66 -5.61 -15.98
CA PRO A 34 2.63 -4.70 -15.49
C PRO A 34 1.45 -5.51 -14.91
N SER A 35 0.80 -4.95 -13.89
CA SER A 35 -0.50 -5.45 -13.41
C SER A 35 -1.51 -5.46 -14.56
N ALA A 36 -2.51 -6.33 -14.46
CA ALA A 36 -3.51 -6.45 -15.51
C ALA A 36 -4.45 -5.21 -15.56
N GLU A 37 -4.20 -4.27 -16.46
CA GLU A 37 -4.99 -3.06 -16.71
C GLU A 37 -6.04 -3.27 -17.80
N ALA A 38 -7.23 -2.66 -17.61
CA ALA A 38 -8.30 -2.74 -18.60
C ALA A 38 -7.95 -1.81 -19.76
N GLY A 39 -8.41 -2.16 -20.96
CA GLY A 39 -8.08 -1.44 -22.18
C GLY A 39 -6.60 -1.52 -22.59
N THR A 40 -5.83 -2.45 -22.01
CA THR A 40 -4.42 -2.66 -22.34
C THR A 40 -4.16 -4.13 -22.64
N ASP A 41 -3.32 -4.38 -23.64
CA ASP A 41 -2.77 -5.72 -23.87
C ASP A 41 -1.70 -6.03 -22.82
N ASP A 42 -2.11 -6.76 -21.80
CA ASP A 42 -1.37 -7.19 -20.62
C ASP A 42 -1.41 -8.71 -20.44
N TYR A 43 -1.93 -9.41 -21.46
CA TYR A 43 -1.89 -10.86 -21.57
C TYR A 43 -0.44 -11.35 -21.38
N PRO A 44 -0.19 -12.37 -20.54
CA PRO A 44 1.15 -12.71 -20.08
C PRO A 44 2.15 -12.84 -21.22
N ALA A 45 3.30 -12.17 -21.09
CA ALA A 45 4.29 -12.05 -22.16
C ALA A 45 4.74 -13.41 -22.72
N THR A 46 4.77 -14.44 -21.87
CA THR A 46 5.08 -15.83 -22.25
C THR A 46 4.08 -16.42 -23.24
N TRP A 47 2.80 -16.06 -23.14
CA TRP A 47 1.74 -16.54 -24.03
C TRP A 47 1.50 -15.59 -25.19
N ARG A 48 1.63 -14.28 -24.96
CA ARG A 48 1.49 -13.26 -25.99
C ARG A 48 2.61 -13.30 -27.04
N ALA A 49 3.86 -13.49 -26.62
CA ALA A 49 5.02 -13.49 -27.51
C ALA A 49 5.23 -14.82 -28.24
N ALA A 50 4.62 -15.90 -27.76
CA ALA A 50 4.67 -17.19 -28.42
C ALA A 50 3.86 -17.15 -29.74
N PRO A 51 4.26 -17.96 -30.75
CA PRO A 51 3.39 -18.18 -31.91
C PRO A 51 2.00 -18.61 -31.46
N MET A 52 0.96 -18.17 -32.18
CA MET A 52 -0.41 -18.58 -31.92
C MET A 52 -0.52 -20.11 -31.94
N ASP A 53 -1.31 -20.68 -31.03
CA ASP A 53 -1.54 -22.12 -30.87
C ASP A 53 -0.29 -22.99 -30.57
N SER A 54 0.82 -22.38 -30.16
CA SER A 54 2.06 -23.12 -29.92
C SER A 54 2.27 -23.55 -28.48
N VAL A 55 1.60 -22.90 -27.53
CA VAL A 55 1.67 -23.21 -26.10
C VAL A 55 0.28 -23.16 -25.48
N TYR A 56 0.10 -23.88 -24.38
CA TYR A 56 -1.14 -23.87 -23.62
C TYR A 56 -0.96 -23.05 -22.33
N ASP A 57 -2.00 -22.33 -21.95
CA ASP A 57 -2.05 -21.61 -20.69
C ASP A 57 -2.36 -22.52 -19.50
N SER A 58 -2.46 -21.92 -18.31
CA SER A 58 -2.75 -22.62 -17.06
C SER A 58 -4.12 -23.31 -17.02
N TRP A 59 -5.05 -22.92 -17.89
CA TRP A 59 -6.40 -23.51 -18.02
C TRP A 59 -6.49 -24.49 -19.20
N GLY A 60 -5.35 -24.84 -19.81
CA GLY A 60 -5.25 -25.77 -20.92
C GLY A 60 -5.77 -25.18 -22.24
N MET A 61 -5.90 -23.86 -22.37
CA MET A 61 -6.34 -23.18 -23.58
C MET A 61 -5.15 -22.73 -24.42
N ALA A 62 -5.28 -22.83 -25.75
CA ALA A 62 -4.22 -22.45 -26.67
C ALA A 62 -3.94 -20.95 -26.57
N ASN A 63 -2.65 -20.57 -26.56
CA ASN A 63 -2.27 -19.18 -26.38
C ASN A 63 -2.74 -18.29 -27.54
N ARG A 64 -3.04 -17.03 -27.20
CA ARG A 64 -3.54 -16.00 -28.14
C ARG A 64 -4.92 -16.30 -28.71
N GLU A 65 -5.64 -17.28 -28.18
CA GLU A 65 -7.06 -17.50 -28.45
C GLU A 65 -7.97 -16.69 -27.52
N CYS A 66 -9.20 -16.45 -27.98
CA CYS A 66 -10.21 -15.73 -27.21
C CYS A 66 -10.51 -16.41 -25.86
N THR A 67 -10.59 -17.74 -25.85
CA THR A 67 -10.84 -18.56 -24.66
C THR A 67 -9.72 -18.40 -23.63
N SER A 68 -8.47 -18.50 -24.07
CA SER A 68 -7.29 -18.33 -23.21
C SER A 68 -7.23 -16.93 -22.59
N PHE A 69 -7.41 -15.90 -23.41
CA PHE A 69 -7.41 -14.52 -22.91
C PHE A 69 -8.53 -14.26 -21.91
N VAL A 70 -9.76 -14.72 -22.18
CA VAL A 70 -10.89 -14.53 -21.27
C VAL A 70 -10.72 -15.32 -19.98
N ALA A 71 -10.19 -16.56 -20.03
CA ALA A 71 -9.86 -17.32 -18.83
C ALA A 71 -8.80 -16.59 -17.97
N TRP A 72 -7.80 -16.00 -18.63
CA TRP A 72 -6.82 -15.16 -17.97
C TRP A 72 -7.43 -13.87 -17.37
N ARG A 73 -8.33 -13.17 -18.08
CA ARG A 73 -9.03 -12.00 -17.54
C ARG A 73 -9.90 -12.37 -16.33
N LEU A 74 -10.64 -13.48 -16.39
CA LEU A 74 -11.40 -13.98 -15.24
C LEU A 74 -10.50 -14.25 -14.03
N HIS A 75 -9.32 -14.83 -14.24
CA HIS A 75 -8.34 -15.03 -13.19
C HIS A 75 -7.80 -13.71 -12.64
N ALA A 76 -7.26 -12.85 -13.52
CA ALA A 76 -6.51 -11.66 -13.15
C ALA A 76 -7.40 -10.51 -12.66
N ARG A 77 -8.67 -10.43 -13.10
CA ARG A 77 -9.58 -9.31 -12.81
C ARG A 77 -10.77 -9.71 -11.96
N ASN A 78 -11.35 -10.89 -12.19
CA ASN A 78 -12.52 -11.31 -11.44
C ASN A 78 -12.11 -12.13 -10.18
N GLY A 79 -10.85 -12.57 -10.09
CA GLY A 79 -10.43 -13.54 -9.08
C GLY A 79 -11.25 -14.83 -9.19
N PHE A 80 -11.43 -15.29 -10.42
CA PHE A 80 -12.19 -16.49 -10.77
C PHE A 80 -11.31 -17.45 -11.58
N GLU A 81 -11.18 -18.68 -11.10
CA GLU A 81 -10.46 -19.74 -11.82
C GLU A 81 -11.42 -20.49 -12.74
N MET A 82 -11.04 -20.59 -14.03
CA MET A 82 -11.89 -21.25 -15.01
C MET A 82 -12.04 -22.76 -14.69
N PRO A 83 -13.27 -23.27 -14.46
CA PRO A 83 -13.47 -24.63 -13.96
C PRO A 83 -13.58 -25.69 -15.07
N PHE A 84 -13.42 -25.31 -16.33
CA PHE A 84 -13.44 -26.23 -17.47
C PHE A 84 -12.72 -25.65 -18.69
N HIS A 85 -12.38 -26.54 -19.62
CA HIS A 85 -11.85 -26.20 -20.93
C HIS A 85 -12.86 -26.61 -22.02
N ALA A 86 -13.14 -25.71 -22.95
CA ALA A 86 -14.04 -25.94 -24.10
C ALA A 86 -13.82 -24.87 -25.17
N ASP A 87 -14.25 -25.15 -26.40
CA ASP A 87 -14.38 -24.15 -27.46
C ASP A 87 -15.36 -23.06 -27.06
N ALA A 88 -15.13 -21.82 -27.51
CA ALA A 88 -15.96 -20.65 -27.18
C ALA A 88 -17.47 -20.89 -27.39
N ALA A 89 -17.86 -21.59 -28.46
CA ALA A 89 -19.27 -21.94 -28.72
C ALA A 89 -19.90 -22.80 -27.60
N GLY A 90 -19.11 -23.63 -26.92
CA GLY A 90 -19.56 -24.52 -25.85
C GLY A 90 -19.60 -23.89 -24.45
N TRP A 91 -19.11 -22.66 -24.27
CA TRP A 91 -19.01 -22.03 -22.94
C TRP A 91 -20.37 -21.81 -22.29
N GLN A 92 -21.41 -21.48 -23.07
CA GLN A 92 -22.79 -21.34 -22.57
C GLN A 92 -23.26 -22.61 -21.85
N LEU A 93 -23.15 -23.76 -22.53
CA LEU A 93 -23.56 -25.05 -21.96
C LEU A 93 -22.64 -25.46 -20.80
N GLY A 94 -21.33 -25.23 -20.92
CA GLY A 94 -20.36 -25.51 -19.85
C GLY A 94 -20.64 -24.72 -18.57
N ALA A 95 -21.09 -23.48 -18.70
CA ALA A 95 -21.48 -22.61 -17.60
C ALA A 95 -22.84 -23.04 -16.99
N GLN A 96 -23.86 -23.25 -17.81
CA GLN A 96 -25.20 -23.64 -17.35
C GLN A 96 -25.20 -24.99 -16.62
N THR A 97 -24.45 -25.97 -17.12
CA THR A 97 -24.30 -27.28 -16.44
C THR A 97 -23.64 -27.20 -15.07
N ARG A 98 -22.99 -26.07 -14.76
CA ARG A 98 -22.35 -25.77 -13.47
C ARG A 98 -23.12 -24.72 -12.66
N ASN A 99 -24.37 -24.43 -13.04
CA ASN A 99 -25.27 -23.48 -12.39
C ASN A 99 -24.83 -22.00 -12.44
N TYR A 100 -24.00 -21.62 -13.41
CA TYR A 100 -23.76 -20.20 -13.70
C TYR A 100 -24.91 -19.63 -14.53
N VAL A 101 -25.25 -18.37 -14.26
CA VAL A 101 -26.29 -17.66 -15.00
C VAL A 101 -25.77 -17.33 -16.39
N VAL A 102 -26.61 -17.56 -17.39
CA VAL A 102 -26.41 -17.09 -18.75
C VAL A 102 -27.69 -16.41 -19.21
N ASP A 103 -27.62 -15.10 -19.44
CA ASP A 103 -28.78 -14.30 -19.82
C ASP A 103 -28.41 -13.16 -20.80
N GLY A 104 -29.32 -12.22 -21.03
CA GLY A 104 -29.10 -11.07 -21.91
C GLY A 104 -28.65 -9.80 -21.19
N ASN A 105 -28.33 -9.86 -19.90
CA ASN A 105 -28.02 -8.71 -19.06
C ASN A 105 -26.51 -8.51 -19.00
N PRO A 106 -25.95 -7.45 -19.61
CA PRO A 106 -24.52 -7.19 -19.48
C PRO A 106 -24.16 -6.81 -18.03
N ALA A 107 -23.02 -7.32 -17.56
CA ALA A 107 -22.37 -6.90 -16.33
C ALA A 107 -20.88 -6.76 -16.56
N VAL A 108 -20.22 -5.85 -15.82
CA VAL A 108 -18.76 -5.73 -15.88
C VAL A 108 -18.15 -7.02 -15.36
N GLY A 109 -17.09 -7.50 -16.01
CA GLY A 109 -16.48 -8.78 -15.72
C GLY A 109 -17.25 -10.01 -16.23
N ALA A 110 -18.47 -9.85 -16.76
CA ALA A 110 -19.15 -10.96 -17.43
C ALA A 110 -18.41 -11.36 -18.72
N VAL A 111 -18.72 -12.53 -19.25
CA VAL A 111 -18.21 -12.98 -20.55
C VAL A 111 -19.29 -12.74 -21.61
N ALA A 112 -19.04 -11.82 -22.53
CA ALA A 112 -19.82 -11.67 -23.74
C ALA A 112 -19.57 -12.90 -24.64
N TRP A 113 -20.64 -13.60 -25.01
CA TRP A 113 -20.56 -14.87 -25.72
C TRP A 113 -21.33 -14.82 -27.04
N TRP A 114 -20.73 -15.37 -28.09
CA TRP A 114 -21.37 -15.60 -29.39
C TRP A 114 -21.43 -17.09 -29.71
N ALA A 115 -22.63 -17.56 -30.05
CA ALA A 115 -22.85 -18.92 -30.51
C ALA A 115 -22.06 -19.26 -31.79
N SER A 116 -21.61 -18.25 -32.54
CA SER A 116 -20.72 -18.41 -33.70
C SER A 116 -19.29 -18.83 -33.33
N GLY A 117 -18.95 -18.92 -32.04
CA GLY A 117 -17.65 -19.41 -31.57
C GLY A 117 -16.69 -18.31 -31.15
N HIS A 118 -17.16 -17.31 -30.39
CA HIS A 118 -16.29 -16.27 -29.83
C HIS A 118 -16.70 -15.91 -28.40
N VAL A 119 -15.72 -15.52 -27.58
CA VAL A 119 -15.92 -14.98 -26.25
C VAL A 119 -15.06 -13.73 -26.04
N ALA A 120 -15.60 -12.77 -25.31
CA ALA A 120 -14.90 -11.55 -24.93
C ALA A 120 -15.21 -11.22 -23.46
N TRP A 121 -14.29 -10.55 -22.79
CA TRP A 121 -14.49 -10.09 -21.42
C TRP A 121 -15.11 -8.70 -21.41
N VAL A 122 -16.16 -8.48 -20.60
CA VAL A 122 -16.85 -7.18 -20.53
C VAL A 122 -16.08 -6.23 -19.61
N GLU A 123 -15.43 -5.24 -20.21
CA GLU A 123 -14.69 -4.21 -19.49
C GLU A 123 -15.61 -3.19 -18.83
N SER A 124 -16.64 -2.74 -19.55
CA SER A 124 -17.57 -1.74 -19.05
C SER A 124 -18.96 -1.92 -19.63
N VAL A 125 -19.97 -1.53 -18.85
CA VAL A 125 -21.37 -1.42 -19.29
C VAL A 125 -21.72 0.05 -19.36
N ASN A 126 -21.91 0.56 -20.57
CA ASN A 126 -21.98 1.99 -20.85
C ASN A 126 -23.42 2.51 -20.81
N PRO A 127 -23.65 3.75 -20.32
CA PRO A 127 -24.90 4.47 -20.56
C PRO A 127 -25.21 4.52 -22.05
N GLY A 128 -26.44 4.17 -22.44
CA GLY A 128 -26.84 4.10 -23.85
C GLY A 128 -26.90 2.69 -24.45
N GLY A 129 -26.77 1.64 -23.63
CA GLY A 129 -27.03 0.25 -24.05
C GLY A 129 -25.90 -0.39 -24.86
N THR A 130 -24.67 0.06 -24.64
CA THR A 130 -23.45 -0.54 -25.22
C THR A 130 -22.57 -1.13 -24.14
N VAL A 131 -21.66 -2.01 -24.52
CA VAL A 131 -20.60 -2.55 -23.66
C VAL A 131 -19.25 -2.34 -24.33
N THR A 132 -18.23 -2.00 -23.54
CA THR A 132 -16.84 -2.11 -23.98
C THR A 132 -16.34 -3.50 -23.63
N ILE A 133 -15.74 -4.18 -24.59
CA ILE A 133 -15.24 -5.54 -24.46
C ILE A 133 -13.77 -5.61 -24.85
N GLU A 134 -13.10 -6.55 -24.23
CA GLU A 134 -11.74 -6.93 -24.57
C GLU A 134 -11.69 -8.39 -25.00
N GLU A 135 -10.87 -8.66 -26.01
CA GLU A 135 -10.82 -9.96 -26.65
C GLU A 135 -9.47 -10.20 -27.31
N TYR A 136 -9.19 -11.46 -27.59
CA TYR A 136 -8.10 -11.88 -28.45
C TYR A 136 -8.67 -12.61 -29.67
N ASN A 137 -7.91 -12.57 -30.75
CA ASN A 137 -8.18 -13.35 -31.97
C ASN A 137 -9.51 -13.07 -32.66
N HIS A 138 -10.17 -11.94 -32.39
CA HIS A 138 -11.43 -11.59 -33.06
C HIS A 138 -11.28 -11.52 -34.60
N SER A 139 -10.11 -11.07 -35.07
CA SER A 139 -9.75 -11.00 -36.50
C SER A 139 -8.97 -12.23 -37.01
N LEU A 140 -8.95 -13.34 -36.26
CA LEU A 140 -8.28 -14.60 -36.63
C LEU A 140 -6.75 -14.46 -36.89
N ASN A 141 -6.11 -13.52 -36.20
CA ASN A 141 -4.69 -13.19 -36.31
C ASN A 141 -3.94 -13.25 -34.96
N GLY A 142 -4.61 -13.73 -33.91
CA GLY A 142 -4.09 -13.86 -32.56
C GLY A 142 -3.74 -12.54 -31.88
N THR A 143 -4.34 -11.42 -32.25
CA THR A 143 -4.06 -10.11 -31.63
C THR A 143 -5.13 -9.73 -30.61
N TYR A 144 -4.72 -8.93 -29.62
CA TYR A 144 -5.62 -8.21 -28.72
C TYR A 144 -6.52 -7.23 -29.49
N GLY A 145 -7.74 -7.05 -29.01
CA GLY A 145 -8.66 -6.02 -29.45
C GLY A 145 -9.52 -5.52 -28.30
N GLU A 146 -9.78 -4.22 -28.31
CA GLU A 146 -10.78 -3.57 -27.47
C GLU A 146 -11.80 -2.91 -28.41
N ARG A 147 -13.09 -3.10 -28.14
CA ARG A 147 -14.14 -2.42 -28.92
C ARG A 147 -15.39 -2.20 -28.10
N THR A 148 -16.13 -1.15 -28.47
CA THR A 148 -17.47 -0.91 -27.96
C THR A 148 -18.50 -1.51 -28.92
N ILE A 149 -19.42 -2.32 -28.40
CA ILE A 149 -20.48 -2.97 -29.16
C ILE A 149 -21.85 -2.70 -28.56
N ALA A 150 -22.92 -2.86 -29.34
CA ALA A 150 -24.27 -2.84 -28.80
C ALA A 150 -24.46 -4.04 -27.85
N ALA A 151 -25.00 -3.82 -26.66
CA ALA A 151 -25.10 -4.86 -25.64
C ALA A 151 -25.96 -6.06 -26.08
N ASN A 152 -26.89 -5.85 -27.02
CA ASN A 152 -27.74 -6.87 -27.60
C ASN A 152 -27.18 -7.52 -28.88
N SER A 153 -25.94 -7.21 -29.28
CA SER A 153 -25.29 -7.79 -30.48
C SER A 153 -24.62 -9.15 -30.21
N VAL A 154 -24.65 -9.61 -28.96
CA VAL A 154 -24.07 -10.89 -28.51
C VAL A 154 -25.17 -11.94 -28.32
N SER A 155 -24.81 -13.21 -28.29
CA SER A 155 -25.78 -14.30 -28.05
C SER A 155 -26.21 -14.39 -26.58
N GLY A 156 -25.35 -13.95 -25.65
CA GLY A 156 -25.66 -13.80 -24.23
C GLY A 156 -24.43 -13.39 -23.43
N TYR A 157 -24.63 -13.20 -22.13
CA TYR A 157 -23.59 -12.93 -21.14
C TYR A 157 -23.52 -14.10 -20.16
N ILE A 158 -22.31 -14.59 -19.91
CA ILE A 158 -22.05 -15.66 -18.95
C ILE A 158 -21.50 -15.04 -17.67
N HIS A 159 -22.19 -15.29 -16.55
CA HIS A 159 -21.92 -14.70 -15.24
C HIS A 159 -21.19 -15.69 -14.34
N PHE A 160 -19.88 -15.83 -14.52
CA PHE A 160 -19.04 -16.67 -13.67
C PHE A 160 -18.83 -16.05 -12.29
N LYS A 161 -18.40 -14.78 -12.29
CA LYS A 161 -18.21 -13.93 -11.12
C LYS A 161 -18.09 -12.50 -11.60
N ASP A 162 -19.21 -11.83 -11.81
CA ASP A 162 -19.20 -10.45 -12.29
C ASP A 162 -18.47 -9.53 -11.31
N ILE A 163 -17.90 -8.48 -11.87
CA ILE A 163 -17.38 -7.36 -11.11
C ILE A 163 -18.55 -6.39 -10.99
N VAL A 164 -18.94 -6.04 -9.76
CA VAL A 164 -19.91 -4.98 -9.56
C VAL A 164 -19.17 -3.65 -9.78
N PRO A 165 -19.43 -2.92 -10.88
CA PRO A 165 -18.77 -1.64 -11.08
C PRO A 165 -19.18 -0.70 -9.94
N PRO A 166 -18.31 0.25 -9.53
CA PRO A 166 -18.74 1.32 -8.66
C PRO A 166 -19.94 2.05 -9.29
N PRO A 167 -20.86 2.61 -8.49
CA PRO A 167 -21.95 3.42 -9.03
C PRO A 167 -21.41 4.49 -10.00
N ALA A 168 -22.07 4.65 -11.15
CA ALA A 168 -21.70 5.68 -12.12
C ALA A 168 -21.66 7.05 -11.45
N GLY A 169 -20.46 7.64 -11.33
CA GLY A 169 -20.24 8.93 -10.69
C GLY A 169 -19.42 8.91 -9.39
N ALA A 170 -18.93 7.76 -8.92
CA ALA A 170 -17.93 7.70 -7.84
C ALA A 170 -16.49 7.74 -8.42
N PRO A 171 -15.71 8.83 -8.23
CA PRO A 171 -14.39 8.95 -8.82
C PRO A 171 -13.32 8.19 -8.03
N PRO A 172 -12.33 7.58 -8.71
CA PRO A 172 -11.38 6.65 -8.08
C PRO A 172 -10.44 7.17 -6.98
N HIS A 173 -10.43 6.70 -5.73
CA HIS A 173 -9.60 7.21 -4.60
C HIS A 173 -8.11 6.76 -4.36
N GLU A 174 -7.09 7.57 -4.66
CA GLU A 174 -5.62 7.45 -4.50
C GLU A 174 -4.96 6.75 -3.27
N SER A 175 -5.52 6.72 -2.07
CA SER A 175 -4.82 6.10 -0.92
C SER A 175 -5.71 6.05 0.30
N ILE A 176 -5.48 5.03 1.12
CA ILE A 176 -6.27 4.77 2.31
C ILE A 176 -5.46 5.07 3.55
N GLN A 177 -6.03 5.86 4.44
CA GLN A 177 -5.62 5.87 5.85
C GLN A 177 -6.42 4.79 6.58
N PRO A 178 -5.85 4.17 7.62
CA PRO A 178 -6.44 3.07 8.35
C PRO A 178 -7.95 3.15 8.53
N ALA A 179 -8.56 1.98 8.42
CA ALA A 179 -9.84 1.65 8.98
C ALA A 179 -9.87 2.06 10.46
N ALA A 180 -10.22 3.31 10.77
CA ALA A 180 -10.27 3.76 12.15
C ALA A 180 -11.47 3.11 12.82
N GLN A 181 -11.27 2.50 13.99
CA GLN A 181 -12.34 1.82 14.69
C GLN A 181 -13.40 2.85 15.13
N THR A 182 -14.64 2.62 14.73
CA THR A 182 -15.79 3.40 15.17
C THR A 182 -16.09 3.12 16.65
N THR A 183 -16.89 3.97 17.29
CA THR A 183 -17.37 3.72 18.67
C THR A 183 -18.18 2.43 18.81
N ASN A 184 -18.76 1.91 17.73
CA ASN A 184 -19.51 0.65 17.72
C ASN A 184 -18.64 -0.58 17.40
N GLY A 185 -17.33 -0.40 17.19
CA GLY A 185 -16.38 -1.49 16.93
C GLY A 185 -16.27 -1.92 15.46
N GLY A 186 -17.02 -1.31 14.54
CA GLY A 186 -16.76 -1.38 13.10
C GLY A 186 -15.60 -0.49 12.66
N PHE A 187 -15.43 -0.35 11.35
CA PHE A 187 -14.34 0.43 10.76
C PHE A 187 -14.82 1.57 9.86
N VAL A 188 -14.03 2.64 9.73
CA VAL A 188 -14.19 3.70 8.73
C VAL A 188 -12.91 3.84 7.91
N ALA A 189 -13.02 3.72 6.59
CA ALA A 189 -11.93 3.93 5.64
C ALA A 189 -12.06 5.33 5.04
N PHE A 190 -10.93 6.00 4.83
CA PHE A 190 -10.85 7.31 4.19
C PHE A 190 -9.97 7.23 2.97
N ALA A 191 -10.36 7.87 1.88
CA ALA A 191 -9.60 7.85 0.65
C ALA A 191 -9.67 9.14 -0.16
N ARG A 192 -8.64 9.46 -0.94
CA ARG A 192 -8.61 10.65 -1.80
C ARG A 192 -8.99 10.30 -3.25
N GLY A 193 -10.15 10.66 -3.79
CA GLY A 193 -10.55 10.48 -5.22
C GLY A 193 -9.52 10.92 -6.29
N THR A 194 -9.70 10.51 -7.55
CA THR A 194 -8.93 10.94 -8.76
C THR A 194 -9.25 12.38 -9.08
N ASP A 195 -10.47 12.77 -8.73
CA ASP A 195 -10.96 14.13 -8.66
C ASP A 195 -10.34 14.92 -7.50
N GLN A 196 -9.41 14.30 -6.77
CA GLN A 196 -8.61 14.88 -5.71
C GLN A 196 -9.44 15.29 -4.49
N GLN A 197 -10.63 14.72 -4.31
CA GLN A 197 -11.49 14.99 -3.16
C GLN A 197 -11.35 13.93 -2.08
N LEU A 198 -11.77 14.24 -0.84
CA LEU A 198 -11.79 13.29 0.26
C LEU A 198 -13.12 12.51 0.29
N TYR A 199 -13.01 11.20 0.45
CA TYR A 199 -14.12 10.26 0.58
C TYR A 199 -13.97 9.41 1.83
N ASN A 200 -15.09 8.88 2.31
CA ASN A 200 -15.10 7.87 3.34
C ASN A 200 -16.14 6.77 3.08
N ALA A 201 -15.87 5.59 3.62
CA ALA A 201 -16.77 4.44 3.67
C ALA A 201 -16.71 3.85 5.08
N TRP A 202 -17.80 3.28 5.59
CA TRP A 202 -17.81 2.75 6.96
C TRP A 202 -18.71 1.54 7.14
N GLN A 203 -18.51 0.86 8.26
CA GLN A 203 -19.34 -0.22 8.77
C GLN A 203 -20.32 0.29 9.84
N SER A 204 -21.52 -0.29 9.89
CA SER A 204 -22.49 -0.04 10.96
C SER A 204 -22.19 -0.84 12.24
N GLY A 205 -21.26 -1.80 12.17
CA GLY A 205 -20.73 -2.55 13.31
C GLY A 205 -19.66 -3.57 12.88
N PRO A 206 -19.06 -4.31 13.83
CA PRO A 206 -18.04 -5.31 13.51
C PRO A 206 -18.57 -6.34 12.52
N GLY A 207 -17.86 -6.52 11.40
CA GLY A 207 -18.21 -7.52 10.38
C GLY A 207 -19.45 -7.18 9.53
N SER A 208 -20.04 -5.99 9.67
CA SER A 208 -21.14 -5.57 8.79
C SER A 208 -20.63 -5.26 7.38
N SER A 209 -21.55 -5.23 6.41
CA SER A 209 -21.27 -4.66 5.09
C SER A 209 -20.79 -3.22 5.22
N TRP A 210 -19.91 -2.82 4.30
CA TRP A 210 -19.46 -1.44 4.14
C TRP A 210 -20.48 -0.62 3.36
N THR A 211 -20.57 0.67 3.66
CA THR A 211 -21.21 1.62 2.76
C THR A 211 -20.36 1.79 1.48
N PRO A 212 -20.95 2.26 0.37
CA PRO A 212 -20.17 2.85 -0.72
C PRO A 212 -19.33 4.03 -0.22
N PHE A 213 -18.25 4.36 -0.93
CA PHE A 213 -17.53 5.61 -0.66
C PHE A 213 -18.41 6.82 -0.95
N GLN A 214 -18.41 7.77 -0.01
CA GLN A 214 -19.18 9.00 -0.07
C GLN A 214 -18.24 10.21 0.09
N PRO A 215 -18.49 11.33 -0.61
CA PRO A 215 -17.65 12.52 -0.46
C PRO A 215 -17.81 13.10 0.95
N VAL A 216 -16.70 13.45 1.58
CA VAL A 216 -16.65 13.99 2.96
C VAL A 216 -17.08 15.47 2.99
N THR A 217 -16.57 16.29 2.06
CA THR A 217 -17.08 17.63 1.73
C THR A 217 -16.74 17.97 0.28
N ALA A 218 -17.38 18.98 -0.30
CA ALA A 218 -16.99 19.56 -1.59
C ALA A 218 -15.99 20.70 -1.39
N GLY A 219 -14.83 20.63 -2.07
CA GLY A 219 -13.84 21.71 -2.17
C GLY A 219 -12.46 21.28 -1.67
N GLY A 220 -11.41 21.87 -2.25
CA GLY A 220 -10.01 21.55 -1.92
C GLY A 220 -9.49 20.36 -2.73
N ALA A 221 -8.84 20.63 -3.87
CA ALA A 221 -8.10 19.61 -4.60
C ALA A 221 -6.87 19.19 -3.77
N LEU A 222 -6.84 17.96 -3.29
CA LEU A 222 -5.78 17.42 -2.46
C LEU A 222 -4.58 16.99 -3.34
N ALA A 223 -3.36 17.29 -2.94
CA ALA A 223 -2.15 16.84 -3.64
C ALA A 223 -1.72 15.42 -3.26
N ALA A 224 -2.15 14.96 -2.08
CA ALA A 224 -1.69 13.72 -1.48
C ALA A 224 -2.79 13.15 -0.57
N PRO A 225 -2.67 11.87 -0.17
CA PRO A 225 -3.57 11.26 0.81
C PRO A 225 -3.69 12.10 2.09
N PRO A 226 -4.88 12.17 2.71
CA PRO A 226 -5.05 12.85 3.99
C PRO A 226 -4.38 12.06 5.12
N ALA A 227 -4.19 12.70 6.27
CA ALA A 227 -4.02 12.03 7.56
C ALA A 227 -5.31 12.19 8.36
N ILE A 228 -5.74 11.11 9.02
CA ILE A 228 -7.00 11.07 9.77
C ILE A 228 -6.69 10.89 11.25
N HIS A 229 -7.39 11.64 12.10
CA HIS A 229 -7.38 11.46 13.54
C HIS A 229 -8.79 11.17 14.05
N ARG A 230 -8.90 10.19 14.95
CA ARG A 230 -10.11 9.94 15.72
C ARG A 230 -9.97 10.61 17.08
N GLU A 231 -10.83 11.58 17.36
CA GLU A 231 -10.92 12.22 18.66
C GLU A 231 -11.37 11.25 19.75
N SER A 232 -11.11 11.60 21.01
CA SER A 232 -11.51 10.79 22.16
C SER A 232 -13.02 10.60 22.28
N ASP A 233 -13.80 11.54 21.75
CA ASP A 233 -15.27 11.49 21.69
C ASP A 233 -15.81 10.72 20.48
N GLY A 234 -14.92 10.16 19.64
CA GLY A 234 -15.26 9.36 18.47
C GLY A 234 -15.51 10.16 17.19
N ARG A 235 -15.39 11.49 17.23
CA ARG A 235 -15.43 12.32 16.01
C ARG A 235 -14.15 12.13 15.20
N PHE A 236 -14.22 12.41 13.91
CA PHE A 236 -13.04 12.39 13.04
C PHE A 236 -12.62 13.80 12.62
N SER A 237 -11.31 13.98 12.50
CA SER A 237 -10.64 15.14 11.92
C SER A 237 -9.69 14.67 10.83
N ALA A 238 -9.60 15.41 9.72
CA ALA A 238 -8.76 15.12 8.58
C ALA A 238 -7.83 16.28 8.29
N TYR A 239 -6.62 15.95 7.83
CA TYR A 239 -5.56 16.89 7.50
C TYR A 239 -4.98 16.53 6.15
N ALA A 240 -4.83 17.49 5.25
CA ALA A 240 -4.36 17.19 3.91
C ALA A 240 -3.54 18.35 3.34
N VAL A 241 -2.71 18.05 2.34
CA VAL A 241 -2.04 19.09 1.54
C VAL A 241 -2.84 19.29 0.27
N SER A 242 -3.13 20.54 -0.09
CA SER A 242 -3.79 20.88 -1.36
C SER A 242 -2.81 20.89 -2.53
N THR A 243 -3.30 20.83 -3.77
CA THR A 243 -2.49 21.04 -4.99
C THR A 243 -1.80 22.39 -5.08
N ALA A 244 -2.31 23.38 -4.35
CA ALA A 244 -1.68 24.69 -4.20
C ALA A 244 -0.60 24.72 -3.09
N GLY A 245 -0.31 23.59 -2.44
CA GLY A 245 0.69 23.48 -1.37
C GLY A 245 0.22 24.07 -0.03
N ALA A 246 -1.08 24.12 0.23
CA ALA A 246 -1.65 24.56 1.51
C ALA A 246 -1.92 23.36 2.43
N LEU A 247 -1.61 23.48 3.72
CA LEU A 247 -2.05 22.54 4.75
C LEU A 247 -3.50 22.86 5.11
N LEU A 248 -4.38 21.87 5.01
CA LEU A 248 -5.82 21.98 5.24
C LEU A 248 -6.25 21.12 6.42
N THR A 249 -7.34 21.50 7.08
CA THR A 249 -8.06 20.67 8.05
C THR A 249 -9.59 20.73 7.85
N THR A 250 -10.27 19.62 8.11
CA THR A 250 -11.73 19.48 8.20
C THR A 250 -12.06 18.53 9.34
N TRP A 251 -13.23 18.66 9.96
CA TRP A 251 -13.63 17.83 11.10
C TRP A 251 -15.14 17.65 11.18
N GLN A 252 -15.56 16.65 11.95
CA GLN A 252 -16.95 16.48 12.36
C GLN A 252 -17.25 17.26 13.64
N THR A 253 -18.45 17.84 13.75
CA THR A 253 -18.93 18.52 14.97
C THR A 253 -19.67 17.56 15.92
N ALA A 254 -20.18 16.45 15.40
CA ALA A 254 -20.69 15.32 16.18
C ALA A 254 -20.35 13.99 15.48
N VAL A 255 -20.35 12.87 16.19
CA VAL A 255 -20.06 11.56 15.59
C VAL A 255 -21.03 11.28 14.45
N GLY A 256 -20.49 11.05 13.25
CA GLY A 256 -21.30 10.78 12.05
C GLY A 256 -22.00 12.02 11.46
N SER A 257 -21.73 13.23 11.97
CA SER A 257 -22.25 14.45 11.37
C SER A 257 -21.62 14.76 10.02
N ALA A 258 -22.23 15.71 9.30
CA ALA A 258 -21.55 16.38 8.20
C ALA A 258 -20.23 17.01 8.67
N TRP A 259 -19.27 17.05 7.77
CA TRP A 259 -17.95 17.62 7.98
C TRP A 259 -17.96 19.13 7.73
N GLN A 260 -17.08 19.85 8.41
CA GLN A 260 -16.91 21.28 8.23
C GLN A 260 -16.18 21.59 6.91
N PRO A 261 -16.40 22.76 6.28
CA PRO A 261 -15.59 23.19 5.14
C PRO A 261 -14.08 23.17 5.47
N TRP A 262 -13.25 22.93 4.46
CA TRP A 262 -11.80 22.97 4.63
C TRP A 262 -11.32 24.33 5.13
N THR A 263 -10.47 24.29 6.15
CA THR A 263 -9.80 25.45 6.74
C THR A 263 -8.30 25.37 6.45
N VAL A 264 -7.69 26.47 6.01
CA VAL A 264 -6.25 26.56 5.76
C VAL A 264 -5.49 26.78 7.06
N LEU A 265 -4.49 25.95 7.35
CA LEU A 265 -3.59 26.06 8.51
C LEU A 265 -2.22 26.68 8.16
N GLY A 266 -1.88 26.76 6.88
CA GLY A 266 -0.62 27.29 6.39
C GLY A 266 -0.33 26.86 4.95
N GLY A 267 0.86 27.14 4.43
CA GLY A 267 1.24 26.74 3.08
C GLY A 267 2.76 26.62 2.89
N GLY A 268 3.17 26.32 1.66
CA GLY A 268 4.56 25.99 1.33
C GLY A 268 4.94 24.55 1.70
N VAL A 269 3.95 23.65 1.71
CA VAL A 269 4.11 22.27 2.18
C VAL A 269 3.79 21.26 1.08
N THR A 270 4.26 20.03 1.26
CA THR A 270 4.10 18.93 0.30
C THR A 270 4.06 17.57 1.02
N GLY A 271 3.59 16.54 0.31
CA GLY A 271 3.49 15.17 0.82
C GLY A 271 2.30 14.93 1.75
N VAL A 272 2.34 13.78 2.42
CA VAL A 272 1.29 13.34 3.36
C VAL A 272 1.58 13.91 4.75
N PRO A 273 0.63 14.61 5.38
CA PRO A 273 0.81 15.05 6.76
C PRO A 273 0.78 13.87 7.74
N VAL A 274 1.20 14.11 8.99
CA VAL A 274 1.05 13.17 10.10
C VAL A 274 0.37 13.92 11.24
N VAL A 275 -0.64 13.31 11.84
CA VAL A 275 -1.36 13.90 12.98
C VAL A 275 -1.17 13.03 14.23
N ASP A 276 -0.95 13.68 15.36
CA ASP A 276 -0.88 13.05 16.68
C ASP A 276 -1.56 13.96 17.73
N ARG A 277 -1.70 13.46 18.96
CA ARG A 277 -2.28 14.19 20.09
C ARG A 277 -1.18 14.64 21.04
N ALA A 278 -1.09 15.96 21.26
CA ALA A 278 -0.19 16.53 22.26
C ALA A 278 -0.63 16.15 23.69
N SER A 279 0.29 16.27 24.65
CA SER A 279 -0.01 16.03 26.08
C SER A 279 -1.13 16.92 26.64
N THR A 280 -1.33 18.10 26.07
CA THR A 280 -2.41 19.04 26.42
C THR A 280 -3.78 18.60 25.92
N GLY A 281 -3.84 17.52 25.13
CA GLY A 281 -5.04 17.01 24.48
C GLY A 281 -5.36 17.68 23.13
N GLY A 282 -4.69 18.77 22.77
CA GLY A 282 -4.81 19.36 21.43
C GLY A 282 -4.13 18.49 20.36
N LEU A 283 -4.54 18.63 19.10
CA LEU A 283 -3.90 17.95 17.99
C LEU A 283 -2.66 18.70 17.51
N VAL A 284 -1.68 17.93 17.03
CA VAL A 284 -0.47 18.42 16.36
C VAL A 284 -0.35 17.75 15.01
N VAL A 285 -0.02 18.55 14.00
CA VAL A 285 0.13 18.12 12.62
C VAL A 285 1.55 18.42 12.17
N PHE A 286 2.20 17.41 11.60
CA PHE A 286 3.52 17.47 11.01
C PHE A 286 3.40 17.33 9.50
N VAL A 287 4.16 18.11 8.74
CA VAL A 287 4.15 18.06 7.28
C VAL A 287 5.49 18.52 6.72
N ARG A 288 5.89 17.94 5.60
CA ARG A 288 7.15 18.32 4.93
C ARG A 288 6.95 19.64 4.17
N GLY A 289 7.91 20.55 4.29
CA GLY A 289 8.00 21.77 3.48
C GLY A 289 8.52 21.50 2.07
N THR A 290 8.22 22.38 1.12
CA THR A 290 8.80 22.31 -0.23
C THR A 290 10.33 22.52 -0.23
N ASP A 291 10.87 23.11 0.83
CA ASP A 291 12.29 23.26 1.14
C ASP A 291 12.94 21.99 1.74
N GLY A 292 12.14 20.93 1.96
CA GLY A 292 12.59 19.68 2.56
C GLY A 292 12.70 19.70 4.08
N GLN A 293 12.34 20.78 4.77
CA GLN A 293 12.31 20.78 6.24
C GLN A 293 11.03 20.12 6.74
N LEU A 294 11.03 19.67 8.00
CA LEU A 294 9.80 19.27 8.67
C LEU A 294 9.15 20.48 9.34
N TYR A 295 7.85 20.68 9.13
CA TYR A 295 7.05 21.71 9.79
C TYR A 295 6.02 21.07 10.71
N ASN A 296 5.60 21.81 11.74
CA ASN A 296 4.45 21.48 12.56
C ASN A 296 3.52 22.67 12.83
N THR A 297 2.27 22.36 13.11
CA THR A 297 1.25 23.28 13.66
C THR A 297 0.44 22.51 14.69
N TRP A 298 -0.07 23.18 15.72
CA TRP A 298 -0.79 22.51 16.80
C TRP A 298 -1.84 23.39 17.44
N GLN A 299 -2.77 22.74 18.15
CA GLN A 299 -3.69 23.39 19.05
C GLN A 299 -3.11 23.36 20.47
N PRO A 300 -2.92 24.52 21.14
CA PRO A 300 -2.49 24.54 22.54
C PRO A 300 -3.41 23.76 23.48
N SER A 301 -4.71 23.73 23.21
CA SER A 301 -5.71 22.91 23.91
C SER A 301 -6.76 22.39 22.92
N PRO A 302 -7.56 21.36 23.27
CA PRO A 302 -8.57 20.83 22.37
C PRO A 302 -9.51 21.92 21.84
N GLY A 303 -9.62 22.03 20.51
CA GLY A 303 -10.52 22.98 19.85
C GLY A 303 -10.05 24.44 19.84
N SER A 304 -8.88 24.76 20.37
CA SER A 304 -8.32 26.11 20.30
C SER A 304 -7.87 26.47 18.88
N THR A 305 -7.61 27.77 18.66
CA THR A 305 -6.95 28.23 17.43
C THR A 305 -5.59 27.55 17.25
N TRP A 306 -5.26 27.23 16.00
CA TRP A 306 -3.99 26.64 15.63
C TRP A 306 -2.87 27.67 15.71
N VAL A 307 -1.71 27.24 16.22
CA VAL A 307 -0.48 28.02 16.14
C VAL A 307 -0.03 28.07 14.68
N PRO A 308 0.45 29.23 14.16
CA PRO A 308 0.99 29.30 12.80
C PRO A 308 2.05 28.24 12.54
N LEU A 309 2.12 27.74 11.30
CA LEU A 309 3.06 26.69 10.89
C LEU A 309 4.52 27.08 11.23
N GLN A 310 5.23 26.22 11.95
CA GLN A 310 6.61 26.42 12.40
C GLN A 310 7.53 25.29 11.95
N VAL A 311 8.82 25.57 11.77
CA VAL A 311 9.82 24.54 11.45
C VAL A 311 10.15 23.71 12.71
N VAL A 312 10.17 22.39 12.57
CA VAL A 312 10.70 21.44 13.56
C VAL A 312 12.22 21.49 13.46
N THR A 313 12.82 22.50 14.09
CA THR A 313 14.23 22.87 14.12
C THR A 313 14.97 22.89 12.76
N PRO A 314 15.69 23.96 12.39
CA PRO A 314 16.43 23.98 11.12
C PRO A 314 17.51 22.88 11.04
N GLY A 315 17.64 22.21 9.88
CA GLY A 315 18.82 21.39 9.55
C GLY A 315 18.59 19.90 9.28
N GLY A 316 17.33 19.48 9.15
CA GLY A 316 16.95 18.10 8.79
C GLY A 316 16.20 18.08 7.47
N SER A 317 16.91 17.93 6.34
CA SER A 317 16.26 17.74 5.04
C SER A 317 15.61 16.36 5.00
N VAL A 318 14.31 16.29 5.24
CA VAL A 318 13.49 15.07 5.26
C VAL A 318 13.01 14.75 3.84
N THR A 319 13.17 13.49 3.40
CA THR A 319 12.80 13.05 2.05
C THR A 319 11.41 12.43 1.96
N GLY A 320 10.84 11.97 3.07
CA GLY A 320 9.56 11.27 3.11
C GLY A 320 8.63 11.74 4.21
N VAL A 321 7.60 10.95 4.47
CA VAL A 321 6.70 11.16 5.62
C VAL A 321 7.47 10.80 6.90
N PRO A 322 7.46 11.64 7.96
CA PRO A 322 8.08 11.29 9.22
C PRO A 322 7.26 10.22 9.97
N ALA A 323 7.88 9.55 10.91
CA ALA A 323 7.20 8.82 11.97
C ALA A 323 7.24 9.64 13.25
N ILE A 324 6.09 9.78 13.91
CA ILE A 324 5.98 10.51 15.18
C ILE A 324 5.66 9.49 16.26
N HIS A 325 6.36 9.58 17.39
CA HIS A 325 6.09 8.80 18.58
C HIS A 325 5.81 9.72 19.76
N ARG A 326 4.79 9.38 20.53
CA ARG A 326 4.45 10.03 21.79
C ARG A 326 4.95 9.20 22.97
N GLU A 327 5.90 9.76 23.69
CA GLU A 327 6.45 9.17 24.91
C GLU A 327 5.37 9.10 26.02
N PRO A 328 5.52 8.20 27.01
CA PRO A 328 4.57 8.10 28.13
C PRO A 328 4.36 9.41 28.90
N ASP A 329 5.40 10.22 29.02
CA ASP A 329 5.36 11.55 29.66
C ASP A 329 4.73 12.64 28.78
N GLY A 330 4.33 12.30 27.55
CA GLY A 330 3.67 13.19 26.59
C GLY A 330 4.60 14.02 25.73
N ARG A 331 5.92 13.82 25.80
CA ARG A 331 6.86 14.38 24.83
C ARG A 331 6.67 13.72 23.46
N LEU A 332 6.94 14.48 22.41
CA LEU A 332 6.92 13.97 21.04
C LEU A 332 8.35 13.80 20.52
N SER A 333 8.55 12.74 19.76
CA SER A 333 9.77 12.41 19.04
C SER A 333 9.44 12.18 17.57
N ALA A 334 10.23 12.76 16.68
CA ALA A 334 10.09 12.64 15.23
C ALA A 334 11.28 11.84 14.67
N TYR A 335 10.98 10.93 13.76
CA TYR A 335 11.95 10.07 13.08
C TYR A 335 11.74 10.18 11.58
N ALA A 336 12.83 10.37 10.84
CA ALA A 336 12.76 10.62 9.41
C ALA A 336 13.99 10.09 8.69
N ILE A 337 13.86 9.86 7.39
CA ILE A 337 15.00 9.60 6.51
C ILE A 337 15.35 10.92 5.83
N ASN A 338 16.64 11.27 5.84
CA ASN A 338 17.11 12.50 5.22
C ASN A 338 17.59 12.30 3.77
N SER A 339 18.02 13.37 3.10
CA SER A 339 18.53 13.34 1.73
C SER A 339 19.79 12.50 1.50
N ASN A 340 20.54 12.20 2.57
CA ASN A 340 21.68 11.30 2.54
C ASN A 340 21.29 9.83 2.78
N GLY A 341 20.00 9.53 2.92
CA GLY A 341 19.50 8.18 3.18
C GLY A 341 19.81 7.67 4.58
N VAL A 342 20.07 8.54 5.56
CA VAL A 342 20.28 8.13 6.97
C VAL A 342 19.05 8.43 7.82
N LEU A 343 18.86 7.62 8.87
CA LEU A 343 17.77 7.77 9.83
C LEU A 343 18.16 8.82 10.87
N ILE A 344 17.34 9.87 10.96
CA ILE A 344 17.53 11.01 11.86
C ILE A 344 16.37 11.12 12.85
N SER A 345 16.63 11.69 14.02
CA SER A 345 15.61 12.00 15.01
C SER A 345 15.74 13.42 15.56
N SER A 346 14.61 13.98 15.98
CA SER A 346 14.47 15.21 16.75
C SER A 346 13.36 14.99 17.78
N TRP A 347 13.47 15.56 18.98
CA TRP A 347 12.53 15.31 20.07
C TRP A 347 12.30 16.53 20.94
N GLN A 348 11.22 16.50 21.70
CA GLN A 348 10.97 17.46 22.79
C GLN A 348 11.62 16.98 24.09
N THR A 349 12.18 17.89 24.87
CA THR A 349 12.75 17.60 26.21
C THR A 349 11.72 17.72 27.33
N ALA A 350 10.61 18.43 27.08
CA ALA A 350 9.41 18.46 27.90
C ALA A 350 8.19 18.58 26.98
N PRO A 351 7.00 18.12 27.37
CA PRO A 351 5.84 18.19 26.48
C PRO A 351 5.56 19.62 26.01
N GLY A 352 5.48 19.83 24.70
CA GLY A 352 5.28 21.16 24.11
C GLY A 352 6.52 22.07 24.11
N SER A 353 7.69 21.60 24.54
CA SER A 353 8.93 22.37 24.46
C SER A 353 9.41 22.53 23.01
N ALA A 354 10.41 23.40 22.84
CA ALA A 354 11.18 23.42 21.60
C ALA A 354 11.80 22.04 21.29
N TRP A 355 11.97 21.79 20.00
CA TRP A 355 12.58 20.57 19.46
C TRP A 355 14.10 20.65 19.53
N GLN A 356 14.73 19.52 19.87
CA GLN A 356 16.19 19.39 19.83
C GLN A 356 16.70 19.35 18.38
N PRO A 357 17.92 19.82 18.09
CA PRO A 357 18.54 19.69 16.78
C PRO A 357 18.47 18.25 16.24
N TRP A 358 18.33 18.10 14.93
CA TRP A 358 18.34 16.77 14.29
C TRP A 358 19.65 16.03 14.57
N THR A 359 19.53 14.76 14.96
CA THR A 359 20.67 13.86 15.19
C THR A 359 20.55 12.62 14.33
N VAL A 360 21.68 12.07 13.87
CA VAL A 360 21.71 10.78 13.16
C VAL A 360 21.63 9.67 14.21
N ILE A 361 20.62 8.79 14.08
CA ILE A 361 20.46 7.64 14.98
C ILE A 361 20.89 6.33 14.34
N ALA A 362 20.85 6.23 13.01
CA ALA A 362 21.31 5.05 12.29
C ALA A 362 21.68 5.36 10.82
N GLY A 363 22.66 4.64 10.27
CA GLY A 363 23.14 4.81 8.90
C GLY A 363 24.07 3.67 8.46
N GLY A 364 24.71 3.82 7.30
CA GLY A 364 25.64 2.82 6.73
C GLY A 364 25.06 2.09 5.50
N THR A 365 23.74 1.93 5.44
CA THR A 365 22.98 1.54 4.25
C THR A 365 22.02 2.68 3.91
N PRO A 366 21.94 3.14 2.64
CA PRO A 366 20.96 4.14 2.25
C PRO A 366 19.52 3.63 2.45
N LEU A 367 18.74 4.39 3.22
CA LEU A 367 17.33 4.12 3.51
C LEU A 367 16.42 5.01 2.65
N SER A 368 15.15 4.61 2.50
CA SER A 368 14.12 5.36 1.77
C SER A 368 12.73 5.13 2.34
N GLY A 369 11.84 6.12 2.20
CA GLY A 369 10.43 6.03 2.57
C GLY A 369 10.12 6.51 3.99
N LYS A 370 8.96 6.11 4.51
CA LYS A 370 8.52 6.38 5.88
C LYS A 370 9.08 5.30 6.81
N PRO A 371 9.79 5.63 7.90
CA PRO A 371 10.12 4.63 8.92
C PRO A 371 8.84 4.24 9.71
N ALA A 372 8.80 3.03 10.26
CA ALA A 372 7.83 2.65 11.29
C ALA A 372 8.51 2.73 12.66
N VAL A 373 7.78 3.15 13.69
CA VAL A 373 8.29 3.28 15.07
C VAL A 373 7.23 2.79 16.06
N ASP A 374 7.65 2.06 17.09
CA ASP A 374 6.80 1.64 18.20
C ASP A 374 7.65 1.29 19.43
N VAL A 375 7.01 1.15 20.59
CA VAL A 375 7.65 0.90 21.89
C VAL A 375 7.69 -0.60 22.23
N ALA A 376 8.88 -1.12 22.47
CA ALA A 376 9.07 -2.50 22.93
C ALA A 376 8.55 -2.69 24.36
N SER A 377 8.35 -3.95 24.76
CA SER A 377 8.03 -4.31 26.15
C SER A 377 9.09 -3.86 27.17
N THR A 378 10.32 -3.57 26.73
CA THR A 378 11.39 -3.00 27.56
C THR A 378 11.27 -1.49 27.77
N GLY A 379 10.32 -0.83 27.09
CA GLY A 379 10.16 0.63 27.05
C GLY A 379 11.09 1.34 26.06
N GLY A 380 12.06 0.64 25.47
CA GLY A 380 12.87 1.18 24.39
C GLY A 380 12.12 1.22 23.06
N LEU A 381 12.49 2.13 22.16
CA LEU A 381 11.88 2.23 20.84
C LEU A 381 12.49 1.25 19.84
N VAL A 382 11.66 0.74 18.95
CA VAL A 382 12.04 -0.06 17.78
C VAL A 382 11.65 0.70 16.54
N LEU A 383 12.57 0.78 15.57
CA LEU A 383 12.29 1.32 14.25
C LEU A 383 12.56 0.31 13.15
N LEU A 384 11.70 0.36 12.14
CA LEU A 384 11.86 -0.33 10.88
C LEU A 384 11.97 0.67 9.74
N ALA A 385 12.88 0.44 8.81
CA ALA A 385 13.06 1.28 7.63
C ALA A 385 13.42 0.42 6.41
N ARG A 386 12.94 0.84 5.24
CA ARG A 386 13.31 0.20 3.98
C ARG A 386 14.65 0.76 3.48
N GLY A 387 15.54 -0.10 3.03
CA GLY A 387 16.73 0.28 2.26
C GLY A 387 16.39 0.64 0.80
N THR A 388 17.30 1.34 0.12
CA THR A 388 17.20 1.54 -1.34
C THR A 388 17.44 0.25 -2.13
N ASP A 389 17.99 -0.77 -1.47
CA ASP A 389 18.14 -2.15 -1.95
C ASP A 389 16.84 -2.97 -1.87
N GLY A 390 15.74 -2.35 -1.41
CA GLY A 390 14.45 -3.00 -1.20
C GLY A 390 14.37 -3.81 0.09
N GLN A 391 15.44 -3.98 0.87
CA GLN A 391 15.41 -4.78 2.08
C GLN A 391 14.82 -4.02 3.27
N LEU A 392 14.39 -4.74 4.30
CA LEU A 392 13.97 -4.17 5.57
C LEU A 392 15.13 -4.18 6.57
N TYR A 393 15.32 -3.06 7.24
CA TYR A 393 16.30 -2.89 8.31
C TYR A 393 15.60 -2.52 9.60
N ASN A 394 16.12 -3.04 10.73
CA ASN A 394 15.68 -2.65 12.06
C ASN A 394 16.80 -2.01 12.87
N THR A 395 16.44 -1.09 13.76
CA THR A 395 17.30 -0.51 14.80
C THR A 395 16.44 -0.30 16.05
N TRP A 396 17.03 -0.35 17.23
CA TRP A 396 16.28 -0.21 18.47
C TRP A 396 17.15 0.33 19.59
N GLN A 397 16.48 0.81 20.63
CA GLN A 397 17.07 1.12 21.92
C GLN A 397 16.83 -0.05 22.87
N PRO A 398 17.87 -0.66 23.47
CA PRO A 398 17.68 -1.73 24.45
C PRO A 398 16.84 -1.32 25.67
N SER A 399 16.95 -0.05 26.08
CA SER A 399 16.17 0.58 27.14
C SER A 399 15.82 2.03 26.77
N PRO A 400 14.84 2.69 27.41
CA PRO A 400 14.49 4.08 27.13
C PRO A 400 15.71 5.00 27.14
N GLY A 401 15.88 5.79 26.08
CA GLY A 401 16.97 6.79 25.97
C GLY A 401 18.39 6.23 25.79
N SER A 402 18.55 4.91 25.69
CA SER A 402 19.87 4.30 25.43
C SER A 402 20.36 4.56 24.00
N THR A 403 21.64 4.26 23.75
CA THR A 403 22.21 4.31 22.41
C THR A 403 21.53 3.32 21.48
N TRP A 404 21.28 3.76 20.24
CA TRP A 404 20.70 2.91 19.20
C TRP A 404 21.66 1.79 18.81
N VAL A 405 21.11 0.59 18.66
CA VAL A 405 21.82 -0.52 18.04
C VAL A 405 22.01 -0.22 16.54
N PRO A 406 23.20 -0.44 15.95
CA PRO A 406 23.41 -0.25 14.51
C PRO A 406 22.40 -1.01 13.66
N LEU A 407 22.03 -0.46 12.49
CA LEU A 407 21.06 -1.09 11.58
C LEU A 407 21.39 -2.57 11.37
N GLN A 408 20.40 -3.42 11.64
CA GLN A 408 20.47 -4.85 11.35
C GLN A 408 19.53 -5.16 10.18
N LEU A 409 19.97 -6.05 9.30
CA LEU A 409 19.13 -6.57 8.22
C LEU A 409 18.08 -7.52 8.81
N VAL A 410 16.82 -7.31 8.45
CA VAL A 410 15.77 -8.30 8.67
C VAL A 410 15.91 -9.38 7.60
N THR A 411 16.68 -10.42 7.92
CA THR A 411 17.05 -11.50 7.00
C THR A 411 15.84 -12.30 6.53
N GLY A 412 15.92 -12.87 5.32
CA GLY A 412 14.86 -13.72 4.77
C GLY A 412 14.20 -13.18 3.51
N GLY A 413 14.69 -12.04 2.98
CA GLY A 413 14.39 -11.53 1.64
C GLY A 413 13.05 -10.81 1.51
N GLY A 414 13.10 -9.52 1.20
CA GLY A 414 11.94 -8.78 0.70
C GLY A 414 12.44 -7.77 -0.32
N GLY A 415 12.03 -7.90 -1.58
CA GLY A 415 12.23 -6.84 -2.57
C GLY A 415 11.16 -5.78 -2.36
N LEU A 416 11.16 -5.11 -1.20
CA LEU A 416 10.11 -4.18 -0.81
C LEU A 416 10.07 -2.97 -1.73
N ALA A 417 8.86 -2.59 -2.16
CA ALA A 417 8.62 -1.38 -2.96
C ALA A 417 7.92 -0.28 -2.16
N GLY A 418 7.22 -0.63 -1.09
CA GLY A 418 6.55 0.30 -0.16
C GLY A 418 7.35 0.56 1.12
N SER A 419 6.89 1.52 1.93
CA SER A 419 7.38 1.67 3.31
C SER A 419 6.81 0.54 4.19
N PRO A 420 7.51 0.11 5.25
CA PRO A 420 6.98 -0.91 6.14
C PRO A 420 5.89 -0.33 7.07
N ALA A 421 4.92 -1.17 7.42
CA ALA A 421 4.06 -1.00 8.58
C ALA A 421 4.54 -1.95 9.69
N MET A 422 4.41 -1.52 10.94
CA MET A 422 4.76 -2.31 12.13
C MET A 422 3.57 -2.35 13.08
N HIS A 423 3.33 -3.52 13.65
CA HIS A 423 2.29 -3.73 14.64
C HIS A 423 2.87 -4.49 15.84
N ARG A 424 2.57 -4.01 17.05
CA ARG A 424 2.91 -4.69 18.30
C ARG A 424 1.74 -5.54 18.77
N GLU A 425 1.96 -6.84 18.84
CA GLU A 425 0.94 -7.76 19.30
C GLU A 425 0.76 -7.73 20.83
N PRO A 426 -0.36 -8.27 21.35
CA PRO A 426 -0.65 -8.23 22.79
C PRO A 426 0.44 -8.86 23.68
N ASP A 427 1.13 -9.88 23.20
CA ASP A 427 2.25 -10.53 23.92
C ASP A 427 3.57 -9.74 23.84
N GLY A 428 3.58 -8.62 23.13
CA GLY A 428 4.72 -7.71 22.98
C GLY A 428 5.69 -8.06 21.86
N ARG A 429 5.40 -9.07 21.03
CA ARG A 429 6.17 -9.33 19.81
C ARG A 429 5.76 -8.35 18.71
N PHE A 430 6.67 -8.09 17.78
CA PHE A 430 6.38 -7.26 16.61
C PHE A 430 6.11 -8.09 15.36
N SER A 431 5.17 -7.62 14.56
CA SER A 431 4.91 -8.06 13.20
C SER A 431 5.09 -6.87 12.25
N ALA A 432 5.74 -7.10 11.11
CA ALA A 432 5.98 -6.12 10.08
C ALA A 432 5.30 -6.53 8.79
N PHE A 433 4.79 -5.54 8.05
CA PHE A 433 4.02 -5.72 6.84
C PHE A 433 4.54 -4.79 5.76
N ALA A 434 4.64 -5.28 4.53
CA ALA A 434 5.09 -4.48 3.42
C ALA A 434 4.63 -5.07 2.09
N VAL A 435 4.61 -4.23 1.07
CA VAL A 435 4.36 -4.63 -0.32
C VAL A 435 5.69 -4.73 -1.04
N ASN A 436 5.92 -5.83 -1.75
CA ASN A 436 7.11 -6.02 -2.58
C ASN A 436 6.95 -5.41 -3.99
N ALA A 437 8.03 -5.40 -4.78
CA ALA A 437 8.07 -4.84 -6.12
C ALA A 437 7.16 -5.53 -7.14
N ASN A 438 6.71 -6.75 -6.83
CA ASN A 438 5.73 -7.49 -7.61
C ASN A 438 4.30 -7.23 -7.09
N GLY A 439 4.13 -6.26 -6.20
CA GLY A 439 2.89 -5.92 -5.51
C GLY A 439 2.30 -7.06 -4.70
N VAL A 440 3.12 -7.87 -4.04
CA VAL A 440 2.64 -8.90 -3.11
C VAL A 440 2.69 -8.36 -1.70
N LEU A 441 1.60 -8.54 -0.94
CA LEU A 441 1.55 -8.22 0.48
C LEU A 441 2.27 -9.30 1.29
N LEU A 442 3.27 -8.89 2.05
CA LEU A 442 4.14 -9.76 2.85
C LEU A 442 4.04 -9.42 4.34
N THR A 443 4.24 -10.43 5.18
CA THR A 443 4.47 -10.27 6.61
C THR A 443 5.73 -10.99 7.07
N THR A 444 6.40 -10.44 8.08
CA THR A 444 7.43 -11.09 8.89
C THR A 444 7.17 -10.74 10.36
N TRP A 445 7.56 -11.61 11.28
CA TRP A 445 7.26 -11.43 12.70
C TRP A 445 8.37 -11.93 13.60
N GLN A 446 8.32 -11.51 14.86
CA GLN A 446 9.07 -12.10 15.96
C GLN A 446 8.30 -13.26 16.57
N THR A 447 9.00 -14.33 16.98
CA THR A 447 8.40 -15.47 17.71
C THR A 447 8.33 -15.25 19.21
N ALA A 448 9.10 -14.29 19.73
CA ALA A 448 9.01 -13.79 21.10
C ALA A 448 9.47 -12.31 21.11
N PRO A 449 9.08 -11.49 22.11
CA PRO A 449 9.52 -10.11 22.18
C PRO A 449 11.05 -9.98 22.10
N GLY A 450 11.54 -9.22 21.11
CA GLY A 450 12.97 -9.00 20.90
C GLY A 450 13.73 -10.18 20.28
N SER A 451 13.06 -11.25 19.86
CA SER A 451 13.69 -12.35 19.12
C SER A 451 14.12 -11.93 17.72
N ALA A 452 14.87 -12.80 17.05
CA ALA A 452 15.08 -12.68 15.62
C ALA A 452 13.74 -12.70 14.86
N TRP A 453 13.72 -12.01 13.73
CA TRP A 453 12.61 -12.00 12.78
C TRP A 453 12.58 -13.29 11.97
N GLN A 454 11.38 -13.72 11.61
CA GLN A 454 11.17 -14.86 10.74
C GLN A 454 11.34 -14.50 9.26
N GLY A 455 11.40 -15.52 8.40
CA GLY A 455 11.35 -15.32 6.95
C GLY A 455 10.03 -14.67 6.50
N TRP A 456 10.07 -13.97 5.37
CA TRP A 456 8.89 -13.32 4.82
C TRP A 456 7.87 -14.35 4.33
N THR A 457 6.60 -14.10 4.67
CA THR A 457 5.46 -14.92 4.26
C THR A 457 4.48 -14.07 3.45
N VAL A 458 3.99 -14.62 2.34
CA VAL A 458 2.92 -14.01 1.55
C VAL A 458 1.61 -14.13 2.31
N ILE A 459 0.86 -13.03 2.42
CA ILE A 459 -0.47 -13.01 3.02
C ILE A 459 -1.51 -12.55 2.02
N GLY A 460 -2.77 -12.99 2.21
CA GLY A 460 -3.88 -12.61 1.34
C GLY A 460 -3.98 -13.38 0.02
N GLY A 461 -2.89 -13.64 -0.71
CA GLY A 461 -2.95 -14.36 -2.00
C GLY A 461 -3.95 -13.77 -3.03
N GLY A 462 -4.28 -14.51 -4.09
CA GLY A 462 -5.44 -14.20 -4.96
C GLY A 462 -5.20 -13.37 -6.22
N GLY A 463 -3.96 -13.26 -6.72
CA GLY A 463 -3.68 -12.69 -8.05
C GLY A 463 -3.79 -11.16 -8.18
N LEU A 464 -4.04 -10.47 -7.07
CA LEU A 464 -4.08 -9.00 -7.02
C LEU A 464 -2.71 -8.42 -6.67
N THR A 465 -2.45 -7.21 -7.17
CA THR A 465 -1.19 -6.48 -7.00
C THR A 465 -1.40 -5.28 -6.06
N PRO A 466 -1.36 -5.43 -4.72
CA PRO A 466 -1.38 -4.29 -3.82
C PRO A 466 -0.30 -3.24 -4.14
N THR A 467 -0.63 -1.97 -3.94
CA THR A 467 0.24 -0.81 -4.07
C THR A 467 0.23 0.02 -2.78
N GLY A 468 1.30 0.77 -2.53
CA GLY A 468 1.41 1.65 -1.37
C GLY A 468 1.85 0.97 -0.07
N VAL A 469 1.59 1.65 1.05
CA VAL A 469 1.89 1.16 2.41
C VAL A 469 0.66 0.44 2.94
N PRO A 470 0.76 -0.84 3.34
CA PRO A 470 -0.37 -1.52 3.96
C PRO A 470 -0.65 -0.92 5.33
N ASP A 471 -1.92 -0.91 5.71
CA ASP A 471 -2.34 -0.55 7.05
C ASP A 471 -2.73 -1.81 7.83
N VAL A 472 -2.39 -1.87 9.13
CA VAL A 472 -2.62 -3.08 9.94
C VAL A 472 -3.11 -2.73 11.33
N GLU A 473 -4.24 -3.33 11.69
CA GLU A 473 -4.96 -3.09 12.94
C GLU A 473 -5.33 -4.41 13.64
N THR A 474 -5.60 -4.33 14.93
CA THR A 474 -6.13 -5.47 15.70
C THR A 474 -7.65 -5.49 15.62
N ALA A 475 -8.23 -6.56 15.11
CA ALA A 475 -9.68 -6.77 15.15
C ALA A 475 -10.18 -6.98 16.59
N SER A 476 -11.49 -6.81 16.79
CA SER A 476 -12.15 -7.15 18.05
C SER A 476 -12.02 -8.63 18.46
N THR A 477 -11.70 -9.52 17.51
CA THR A 477 -11.39 -10.93 17.75
C THR A 477 -9.97 -11.17 18.27
N GLY A 478 -9.13 -10.13 18.29
CA GLY A 478 -7.71 -10.19 18.64
C GLY A 478 -6.79 -10.58 17.47
N GLY A 479 -7.34 -11.03 16.33
CA GLY A 479 -6.56 -11.27 15.11
C GLY A 479 -6.18 -9.97 14.41
N LEU A 480 -5.13 -10.01 13.59
CA LEU A 480 -4.72 -8.86 12.78
C LEU A 480 -5.57 -8.75 11.51
N VAL A 481 -5.87 -7.51 11.11
CA VAL A 481 -6.49 -7.18 9.82
C VAL A 481 -5.53 -6.25 9.09
N ALA A 482 -5.17 -6.63 7.86
CA ALA A 482 -4.38 -5.79 6.98
C ALA A 482 -5.27 -5.25 5.87
N PHE A 483 -5.16 -3.94 5.62
CA PHE A 483 -5.79 -3.23 4.51
C PHE A 483 -4.73 -2.82 3.51
N ALA A 484 -5.01 -3.03 2.24
CA ALA A 484 -4.14 -2.60 1.16
C ALA A 484 -4.97 -2.14 -0.04
N ARG A 485 -4.42 -1.19 -0.79
CA ARG A 485 -5.00 -0.76 -2.06
C ARG A 485 -4.48 -1.65 -3.17
N GLY A 486 -5.33 -2.12 -4.07
CA GLY A 486 -4.92 -2.81 -5.30
C GLY A 486 -4.49 -1.85 -6.41
N ALA A 487 -3.74 -2.36 -7.40
CA ALA A 487 -3.38 -1.62 -8.62
C ALA A 487 -4.60 -1.25 -9.48
N ASP A 488 -5.65 -2.06 -9.43
CA ASP A 488 -6.98 -1.76 -9.97
C ASP A 488 -7.68 -0.61 -9.25
N GLY A 489 -7.05 -0.17 -8.18
CA GLY A 489 -7.57 0.81 -7.31
C GLY A 489 -8.73 0.30 -6.49
N GLN A 490 -8.70 -0.85 -5.84
CA GLN A 490 -9.77 -1.17 -4.89
C GLN A 490 -9.20 -1.33 -3.49
N LEU A 491 -10.04 -1.11 -2.47
CA LEU A 491 -9.64 -1.39 -1.10
C LEU A 491 -9.84 -2.87 -0.84
N TYR A 492 -8.76 -3.54 -0.48
CA TYR A 492 -8.79 -4.92 -0.06
C TYR A 492 -8.42 -5.06 1.40
N ASN A 493 -8.98 -6.08 2.03
CA ASN A 493 -8.52 -6.52 3.33
C ASN A 493 -8.23 -8.02 3.34
N THR A 494 -7.33 -8.40 4.22
CA THR A 494 -7.07 -9.78 4.61
C THR A 494 -6.97 -9.78 6.12
N TRP A 495 -7.37 -10.88 6.77
CA TRP A 495 -7.36 -10.93 8.22
C TRP A 495 -7.11 -12.32 8.75
N GLN A 496 -6.71 -12.37 10.02
CA GLN A 496 -6.68 -13.57 10.81
C GLN A 496 -7.98 -13.68 11.61
N PRO A 497 -8.77 -14.76 11.44
CA PRO A 497 -9.98 -14.95 12.25
C PRO A 497 -9.73 -14.97 13.77
N SER A 498 -8.54 -15.42 14.19
CA SER A 498 -8.07 -15.38 15.57
C SER A 498 -6.55 -15.12 15.62
N PRO A 499 -5.97 -14.73 16.77
CA PRO A 499 -4.53 -14.48 16.88
C PRO A 499 -3.69 -15.66 16.36
N GLY A 500 -2.78 -15.38 15.42
CA GLY A 500 -1.87 -16.38 14.87
C GLY A 500 -2.47 -17.40 13.90
N SER A 501 -3.77 -17.29 13.56
CA SER A 501 -4.39 -18.16 12.56
C SER A 501 -3.90 -17.86 11.15
N THR A 502 -4.21 -18.75 10.20
CA THR A 502 -4.00 -18.47 8.77
C THR A 502 -4.76 -17.23 8.32
N TRP A 503 -4.17 -16.49 7.39
CA TRP A 503 -4.81 -15.33 6.77
C TRP A 503 -5.89 -15.77 5.79
N VAL A 504 -7.05 -15.11 5.86
CA VAL A 504 -8.11 -15.24 4.87
C VAL A 504 -7.64 -14.64 3.54
N PRO A 505 -7.99 -15.20 2.37
CA PRO A 505 -7.63 -14.58 1.10
C PRO A 505 -8.11 -13.13 1.00
N LEU A 506 -7.39 -12.27 0.25
CA LEU A 506 -7.78 -10.86 0.06
C LEU A 506 -9.23 -10.76 -0.39
N GLN A 507 -10.02 -10.00 0.35
CA GLN A 507 -11.40 -9.69 0.04
C GLN A 507 -11.52 -8.22 -0.33
N LEU A 508 -12.37 -7.94 -1.30
CA LEU A 508 -12.76 -6.58 -1.63
C LEU A 508 -13.60 -6.02 -0.48
N VAL A 509 -13.23 -4.85 0.03
CA VAL A 509 -13.88 -4.22 1.18
C VAL A 509 -15.16 -3.50 0.77
N THR A 510 -15.14 -2.77 -0.34
CA THR A 510 -16.29 -2.08 -0.93
C THR A 510 -16.00 -1.73 -2.40
N ASN A 511 -17.04 -1.46 -3.20
CA ASN A 511 -16.88 -1.00 -4.59
C ASN A 511 -16.51 0.49 -4.61
N GLY A 512 -15.30 0.80 -5.05
CA GLY A 512 -14.81 2.14 -5.32
C GLY A 512 -13.40 2.07 -5.89
N VAL A 513 -13.22 2.47 -7.16
CA VAL A 513 -11.89 2.48 -7.81
C VAL A 513 -10.99 3.47 -7.03
N LEU A 514 -9.66 3.40 -7.12
CA LEU A 514 -8.65 4.05 -6.27
C LEU A 514 -7.50 4.48 -7.20
N ALA A 515 -7.24 5.77 -7.46
CA ALA A 515 -6.27 6.18 -8.49
C ALA A 515 -4.81 5.75 -8.22
N PRO A 516 -3.95 5.53 -9.23
CA PRO A 516 -2.58 4.97 -9.16
C PRO A 516 -1.73 5.26 -7.93
#